data_AF-A0A534WYH8-F1
#
_entry.id   AF-A0A534WYH8-F1
#
_cell.length_a   1.000
_cell.length_b   1.000
_cell.length_c   1.000
_cell.angle_alpha   90.00
_cell.angle_beta   90.00
_cell.angle_gamma   90.00
#
_symmetry.space_group_name_H-M   'P 1'
#
loop_
_entity.id
_entity.type
_entity.pdbx_description
1 polymer ?
#
loop_
_entity_poly.entity_id
_entity_poly.type
_entity_poly.pdbx_seq_one_letter_code
_entity_poly.pdbx_strand_id
1 'polypeptide(L)'
;MEFGIFSHMHVPHDDTEHARFLRELEVSEAADAAGFKYDWAPEHHFLERYSHQPAPEVYLSWVAARTKRIHVGHAIVNITAPVNHPVRVAERIATMDHLSEGRVEFGTGRGSSSAEWSGFAIPSAAETKPMWQEAIEQIPRMWREEYYAYEGKYFRVPRRWITPKPYSKPHPPLWVACSSPPTFTLAGELGLGALCFTTGTAAEVADHVRNYKDAIRRCTKPIGEYVNDHIAVTTNMLCLQDGDEARWLYSRARTGQFLEYLLPVARFGPPAAAAPEGGARADPRADAGRPGGAAPARRQPGRRSRGDRRGDQGV
;
A
#
# COMPACT_ATOMS: atom_id res chain seq x y z
N MET A 1 7.90 -26.01 -7.06
CA MET A 1 6.73 -25.11 -7.16
C MET A 1 6.25 -24.86 -5.75
N GLU A 2 5.98 -23.62 -5.41
CA GLU A 2 5.66 -23.19 -4.05
C GLU A 2 4.29 -22.52 -4.08
N PHE A 3 3.52 -22.68 -3.01
CA PHE A 3 2.16 -22.15 -2.92
C PHE A 3 2.08 -21.09 -1.82
N GLY A 4 1.21 -20.11 -2.03
CA GLY A 4 0.91 -19.09 -1.05
C GLY A 4 -0.56 -18.71 -1.07
N ILE A 5 -0.99 -18.02 -0.02
CA ILE A 5 -2.28 -17.35 0.06
C ILE A 5 -2.11 -15.86 -0.18
N PHE A 6 -3.21 -15.19 -0.49
CA PHE A 6 -3.25 -13.74 -0.68
C PHE A 6 -4.33 -13.13 0.23
N SER A 7 -3.89 -12.55 1.34
CA SER A 7 -4.71 -11.93 2.38
C SER A 7 -5.20 -10.55 1.93
N HIS A 8 -6.20 -10.54 1.04
CA HIS A 8 -6.68 -9.34 0.34
C HIS A 8 -7.44 -8.35 1.23
N MET A 9 -8.04 -8.78 2.34
CA MET A 9 -8.90 -7.96 3.20
C MET A 9 -10.08 -7.29 2.49
N HIS A 10 -10.78 -8.03 1.64
CA HIS A 10 -12.08 -7.59 1.12
C HIS A 10 -13.12 -7.51 2.25
N VAL A 11 -13.92 -6.44 2.29
CA VAL A 11 -14.96 -6.22 3.32
C VAL A 11 -16.35 -6.09 2.67
N PRO A 12 -17.17 -7.16 2.68
CA PRO A 12 -18.54 -7.14 2.19
C PRO A 12 -19.48 -6.16 2.93
N HIS A 13 -20.71 -6.00 2.43
CA HIS A 13 -21.72 -5.10 3.02
C HIS A 13 -22.17 -5.49 4.43
N ASP A 14 -22.18 -6.78 4.72
CA ASP A 14 -22.70 -7.42 5.91
C ASP A 14 -21.59 -7.89 6.86
N ASP A 15 -20.37 -7.39 6.68
CA ASP A 15 -19.19 -7.78 7.46
C ASP A 15 -18.46 -6.56 8.03
N THR A 16 -17.49 -6.81 8.91
CA THR A 16 -16.69 -5.75 9.56
C THR A 16 -15.20 -5.99 9.34
N GLU A 17 -14.41 -4.92 9.33
CA GLU A 17 -12.94 -4.99 9.24
C GLU A 17 -12.38 -5.91 10.32
N HIS A 18 -12.86 -5.80 11.56
CA HIS A 18 -12.40 -6.62 12.67
C HIS A 18 -12.59 -8.11 12.39
N ALA A 19 -13.79 -8.53 11.99
CA ALA A 19 -14.07 -9.92 11.70
C ALA A 19 -13.29 -10.42 10.48
N ARG A 20 -13.07 -9.57 9.46
CA ARG A 20 -12.21 -9.89 8.31
C ARG A 20 -10.77 -10.14 8.72
N PHE A 21 -10.17 -9.26 9.52
CA PHE A 21 -8.78 -9.41 9.97
C PHE A 21 -8.57 -10.70 10.74
N LEU A 22 -9.48 -11.03 11.67
CA LEU A 22 -9.37 -12.25 12.45
C LEU A 22 -9.54 -13.51 11.59
N ARG A 23 -10.44 -13.50 10.61
CA ARG A 23 -10.61 -14.64 9.69
C ARG A 23 -9.42 -14.82 8.76
N GLU A 24 -8.82 -13.74 8.24
CA GLU A 24 -7.61 -13.89 7.42
C GLU A 24 -6.44 -14.42 8.24
N LEU A 25 -6.31 -14.00 9.50
CA LEU A 25 -5.31 -14.55 10.42
C LEU A 25 -5.50 -16.06 10.66
N GLU A 26 -6.74 -16.52 10.87
CA GLU A 26 -7.07 -17.95 10.99
C GLU A 26 -6.69 -18.73 9.72
N VAL A 27 -6.94 -18.14 8.54
CA VAL A 27 -6.53 -18.74 7.25
C VAL A 27 -5.02 -18.82 7.14
N SER A 28 -4.28 -17.79 7.57
CA SER A 28 -2.81 -17.80 7.57
C SER A 28 -2.23 -18.87 8.51
N GLU A 29 -2.81 -19.06 9.69
CA GLU A 29 -2.42 -20.15 10.60
C GLU A 29 -2.68 -21.53 9.98
N ALA A 30 -3.85 -21.72 9.33
CA ALA A 30 -4.17 -22.95 8.64
C ALA A 30 -3.25 -23.20 7.43
N ALA A 31 -2.91 -22.16 6.67
CA ALA A 31 -2.00 -22.23 5.52
C ALA A 31 -0.58 -22.61 5.97
N ASP A 32 -0.07 -21.98 7.04
CA ASP A 32 1.20 -22.36 7.66
C ASP A 32 1.17 -23.84 8.04
N ALA A 33 0.16 -24.29 8.79
CA ALA A 33 -0.02 -25.69 9.19
C ALA A 33 -0.10 -26.66 7.99
N ALA A 34 -0.75 -26.27 6.90
CA ALA A 34 -0.85 -27.06 5.67
C ALA A 34 0.41 -27.04 4.79
N GLY A 35 1.43 -26.25 5.15
CA GLY A 35 2.71 -26.21 4.44
C GLY A 35 2.76 -25.24 3.26
N PHE A 36 1.86 -24.25 3.21
CA PHE A 36 2.00 -23.13 2.29
C PHE A 36 3.25 -22.32 2.66
N LYS A 37 3.96 -21.84 1.63
CA LYS A 37 5.19 -21.10 1.83
C LYS A 37 4.95 -19.62 2.09
N TYR A 38 3.92 -19.02 1.52
CA TYR A 38 3.73 -17.56 1.57
C TYR A 38 2.33 -17.15 2.04
N ASP A 39 2.27 -16.07 2.81
CA ASP A 39 1.08 -15.23 2.97
C ASP A 39 1.40 -13.83 2.45
N TRP A 40 0.72 -13.44 1.37
CA TRP A 40 0.90 -12.15 0.72
C TRP A 40 -0.22 -11.18 1.12
N ALA A 41 0.13 -10.01 1.65
CA ALA A 41 -0.84 -8.95 1.95
C ALA A 41 -0.61 -7.70 1.08
N PRO A 42 -1.66 -7.13 0.45
CA PRO A 42 -1.54 -5.88 -0.29
C PRO A 42 -1.53 -4.65 0.62
N GLU A 43 -1.20 -3.49 0.04
CA GLU A 43 -1.41 -2.19 0.67
C GLU A 43 -2.42 -1.42 -0.18
N HIS A 44 -3.56 -1.06 0.42
CA HIS A 44 -4.63 -0.30 -0.23
C HIS A 44 -5.16 0.81 0.68
N HIS A 45 -5.50 1.94 0.06
CA HIS A 45 -5.95 3.14 0.77
C HIS A 45 -7.18 3.75 0.09
N PHE A 46 -8.13 4.25 0.88
CA PHE A 46 -9.30 5.00 0.40
C PHE A 46 -10.21 4.23 -0.58
N LEU A 47 -10.08 2.91 -0.68
CA LEU A 47 -10.91 2.08 -1.53
C LEU A 47 -12.08 1.51 -0.74
N GLU A 48 -13.29 1.82 -1.17
CA GLU A 48 -14.49 1.26 -0.56
C GLU A 48 -14.59 -0.23 -0.86
N ARG A 49 -14.63 -1.06 0.18
CA ARG A 49 -14.92 -2.51 0.16
C ARG A 49 -13.89 -3.39 -0.55
N TYR A 50 -13.20 -2.89 -1.56
CA TYR A 50 -12.22 -3.65 -2.35
C TYR A 50 -11.19 -4.31 -1.45
N SER A 51 -10.47 -3.52 -0.67
CA SER A 51 -9.47 -3.99 0.30
C SER A 51 -9.29 -2.93 1.39
N HIS A 52 -9.52 -3.33 2.64
CA HIS A 52 -9.29 -2.47 3.81
C HIS A 52 -7.96 -2.85 4.52
N GLN A 53 -6.88 -2.97 3.74
CA GLN A 53 -5.52 -3.30 4.23
C GLN A 53 -4.54 -2.11 4.04
N PRO A 54 -4.61 -1.05 4.87
CA PRO A 54 -3.74 0.12 4.73
C PRO A 54 -2.35 -0.06 5.34
N ALA A 55 -2.17 -1.05 6.22
CA ALA A 55 -0.94 -1.27 6.98
C ALA A 55 -0.56 -2.76 7.02
N PRO A 56 -0.21 -3.36 5.86
CA PRO A 56 0.11 -4.79 5.80
C PRO A 56 1.25 -5.19 6.74
N GLU A 57 2.19 -4.31 7.08
CA GLU A 57 3.24 -4.61 8.06
C GLU A 57 2.70 -4.97 9.43
N VAL A 58 1.57 -4.38 9.85
CA VAL A 58 0.95 -4.64 11.15
C VAL A 58 0.30 -6.02 11.12
N TYR A 59 -0.48 -6.29 10.07
CA TYR A 59 -1.12 -7.59 9.85
C TYR A 59 -0.08 -8.71 9.71
N LEU A 60 0.89 -8.55 8.82
CA LEU A 60 1.94 -9.54 8.55
C LEU A 60 2.83 -9.79 9.77
N SER A 61 3.07 -8.79 10.64
CA SER A 61 3.78 -9.02 11.90
C SER A 61 2.99 -9.91 12.86
N TRP A 62 1.66 -9.75 12.91
CA TRP A 62 0.76 -10.64 13.65
C TRP A 62 0.76 -12.06 13.09
N VAL A 63 0.70 -12.20 11.76
CA VAL A 63 0.83 -13.51 11.09
C VAL A 63 2.18 -14.14 11.42
N ALA A 64 3.27 -13.40 11.30
CA ALA A 64 4.62 -13.89 11.59
C ALA A 64 4.78 -14.38 13.03
N ALA A 65 4.14 -13.72 14.00
CA ALA A 65 4.17 -14.12 15.41
C ALA A 65 3.38 -15.40 15.69
N ARG A 66 2.31 -15.66 14.93
CA ARG A 66 1.40 -16.81 15.13
C ARG A 66 1.75 -18.03 14.30
N THR A 67 2.64 -17.88 13.34
CA THR A 67 3.07 -18.94 12.42
C THR A 67 4.53 -19.31 12.65
N LYS A 68 4.96 -20.45 12.11
CA LYS A 68 6.33 -20.97 12.32
C LYS A 68 7.15 -21.07 11.05
N ARG A 69 6.53 -21.26 9.88
CA ARG A 69 7.25 -21.52 8.62
C ARG A 69 6.92 -20.52 7.52
N ILE A 70 5.68 -20.07 7.46
CA ILE A 70 5.19 -19.24 6.37
C ILE A 70 6.01 -17.94 6.28
N HIS A 71 6.37 -17.57 5.05
CA HIS A 71 6.95 -16.30 4.71
C HIS A 71 5.85 -15.25 4.62
N VAL A 72 6.08 -14.10 5.23
CA VAL A 72 5.15 -12.98 5.26
C VAL A 72 5.55 -11.96 4.22
N GLY A 73 4.74 -11.83 3.17
CA GLY A 73 5.10 -11.07 1.98
C GLY A 73 4.23 -9.86 1.73
N HIS A 74 4.89 -8.74 1.44
CA HIS A 74 4.19 -7.56 0.97
C HIS A 74 3.88 -7.67 -0.53
N ALA A 75 2.63 -7.51 -0.93
CA ALA A 75 2.20 -7.50 -2.33
C ALA A 75 1.19 -6.37 -2.58
N ILE A 76 1.49 -5.14 -2.20
CA ILE A 76 2.83 -4.52 -2.14
C ILE A 76 3.00 -3.62 -0.92
N VAL A 77 4.21 -3.09 -0.72
CA VAL A 77 4.45 -1.82 -0.04
C VAL A 77 4.47 -0.68 -1.05
N ASN A 78 3.67 0.37 -0.83
CA ASN A 78 3.74 1.59 -1.62
C ASN A 78 4.91 2.46 -1.16
N ILE A 79 6.03 2.40 -1.89
CA ILE A 79 7.28 3.08 -1.49
C ILE A 79 7.43 4.50 -2.05
N THR A 80 6.34 5.10 -2.53
CA THR A 80 6.37 6.52 -2.91
C THR A 80 6.48 7.38 -1.66
N ALA A 81 7.41 8.34 -1.64
CA ALA A 81 7.77 9.07 -0.42
C ALA A 81 6.61 9.78 0.29
N PRO A 82 5.60 10.36 -0.40
CA PRO A 82 4.42 10.92 0.26
C PRO A 82 3.54 9.90 0.98
N VAL A 83 3.54 8.63 0.55
CA VAL A 83 2.76 7.55 1.16
C VAL A 83 3.56 6.90 2.28
N ASN A 84 4.74 6.38 1.95
CA ASN A 84 5.67 5.81 2.91
C ASN A 84 7.08 6.33 2.62
N HIS A 85 7.63 7.12 3.55
CA HIS A 85 8.98 7.64 3.42
C HIS A 85 10.00 6.48 3.31
N PRO A 86 10.91 6.45 2.31
CA PRO A 86 11.77 5.29 2.05
C PRO A 86 12.63 4.83 3.24
N VAL A 87 13.08 5.76 4.09
CA VAL A 87 13.76 5.43 5.35
C VAL A 87 12.87 4.61 6.29
N ARG A 88 11.61 5.02 6.49
CA ARG A 88 10.66 4.28 7.34
C ARG A 88 10.36 2.90 6.76
N VAL A 89 10.33 2.78 5.44
CA VAL A 89 10.20 1.48 4.76
C VAL A 89 11.40 0.59 5.07
N ALA A 90 12.62 1.10 4.89
CA ALA A 90 13.84 0.34 5.16
C ALA A 90 13.89 -0.14 6.62
N GLU A 91 13.53 0.74 7.57
CA GLU A 91 13.51 0.43 9.00
C GLU A 91 12.45 -0.62 9.36
N ARG A 92 11.21 -0.47 8.87
CA ARG A 92 10.11 -1.40 9.21
C ARG A 92 10.35 -2.79 8.63
N ILE A 93 10.81 -2.87 7.38
CA ILE A 93 11.11 -4.15 6.73
C ILE A 93 12.27 -4.85 7.44
N ALA A 94 13.35 -4.14 7.78
CA ALA A 94 14.44 -4.72 8.56
C ALA A 94 13.97 -5.17 9.95
N THR A 95 13.10 -4.40 10.61
CA THR A 95 12.54 -4.78 11.92
C THR A 95 11.69 -6.05 11.81
N MET A 96 10.81 -6.14 10.83
CA MET A 96 10.02 -7.34 10.58
C MET A 96 10.90 -8.55 10.22
N ASP A 97 11.98 -8.32 9.48
CA ASP A 97 12.94 -9.37 9.12
C ASP A 97 13.63 -9.96 10.37
N HIS A 98 13.95 -9.12 11.38
CA HIS A 98 14.39 -9.59 12.69
C HIS A 98 13.30 -10.38 13.42
N LEU A 99 12.08 -9.82 13.53
CA LEU A 99 11.00 -10.43 14.31
C LEU A 99 10.47 -11.73 13.69
N SER A 100 10.60 -11.87 12.38
CA SER A 100 10.20 -13.06 11.63
C SER A 100 11.33 -14.07 11.44
N GLU A 101 12.55 -13.75 11.89
CA GLU A 101 13.76 -14.56 11.70
C GLU A 101 14.05 -14.88 10.23
N GLY A 102 13.94 -13.87 9.36
CA GLY A 102 14.30 -14.00 7.95
C GLY A 102 13.16 -14.43 7.01
N ARG A 103 11.92 -14.37 7.47
CA ARG A 103 10.73 -14.81 6.71
C ARG A 103 9.99 -13.67 5.99
N VAL A 104 10.55 -12.47 5.92
CA VAL A 104 9.93 -11.33 5.22
C VAL A 104 10.23 -11.36 3.73
N GLU A 105 9.21 -11.14 2.91
CA GLU A 105 9.35 -10.88 1.47
C GLU A 105 8.98 -9.42 1.17
N PHE A 106 9.92 -8.63 0.67
CA PHE A 106 9.72 -7.19 0.45
C PHE A 106 9.27 -6.89 -0.98
N GLY A 107 7.96 -7.03 -1.23
CA GLY A 107 7.36 -6.60 -2.48
C GLY A 107 6.91 -5.15 -2.48
N THR A 108 7.12 -4.49 -3.61
CA THR A 108 6.98 -3.04 -3.75
C THR A 108 6.08 -2.66 -4.91
N GLY A 109 5.49 -1.48 -4.79
CA GLY A 109 4.63 -0.90 -5.80
C GLY A 109 4.44 0.59 -5.56
N ARG A 110 3.51 1.18 -6.32
CA ARG A 110 3.39 2.64 -6.43
C ARG A 110 1.95 3.17 -6.36
N GLY A 111 1.04 2.35 -5.82
CA GLY A 111 -0.40 2.59 -5.87
C GLY A 111 -0.98 2.32 -7.26
N SER A 112 -2.22 1.85 -7.31
CA SER A 112 -2.85 1.38 -8.56
C SER A 112 -3.98 2.29 -9.04
N SER A 113 -4.63 3.01 -8.11
CA SER A 113 -5.81 3.81 -8.37
C SER A 113 -5.58 5.30 -8.13
N SER A 114 -6.45 6.12 -8.72
CA SER A 114 -6.40 7.57 -8.56
C SER A 114 -6.69 8.04 -7.14
N ALA A 115 -7.63 7.40 -6.43
CA ALA A 115 -7.89 7.71 -5.03
C ALA A 115 -6.65 7.49 -4.17
N GLU A 116 -5.91 6.41 -4.40
CA GLU A 116 -4.71 6.11 -3.61
C GLU A 116 -3.64 7.19 -3.78
N TRP A 117 -3.20 7.49 -5.02
CA TRP A 117 -2.14 8.48 -5.18
C TRP A 117 -2.60 9.92 -4.89
N SER A 118 -3.84 10.29 -5.22
CA SER A 118 -4.35 11.64 -4.95
C SER A 118 -4.61 11.87 -3.45
N GLY A 119 -5.01 10.83 -2.71
CA GLY A 119 -5.23 10.91 -1.27
C GLY A 119 -3.96 11.22 -0.46
N PHE A 120 -2.78 10.90 -1.01
CA PHE A 120 -1.47 11.29 -0.45
C PHE A 120 -0.84 12.49 -1.16
N ALA A 121 -1.66 13.30 -1.85
CA ALA A 121 -1.23 14.52 -2.53
C ALA A 121 -0.14 14.32 -3.60
N ILE A 122 -0.06 13.13 -4.21
CA ILE A 122 0.77 12.94 -5.40
C ILE A 122 0.05 13.63 -6.56
N PRO A 123 0.72 14.49 -7.35
CA PRO A 123 0.01 15.35 -8.30
C PRO A 123 -0.50 14.59 -9.53
N SER A 124 0.11 13.47 -9.90
CA SER A 124 -0.35 12.65 -11.03
C SER A 124 0.18 11.21 -10.95
N ALA A 125 -0.52 10.31 -11.64
CA ALA A 125 -0.06 8.93 -11.84
C ALA A 125 1.34 8.86 -12.51
N ALA A 126 1.70 9.85 -13.33
CA ALA A 126 2.99 9.90 -14.01
C ALA A 126 4.17 10.08 -13.04
N GLU A 127 3.97 10.75 -11.90
CA GLU A 127 5.01 10.95 -10.88
C GLU A 127 5.23 9.71 -10.01
N THR A 128 4.30 8.75 -9.97
CA THR A 128 4.41 7.55 -9.13
C THR A 128 5.56 6.63 -9.54
N LYS A 129 5.83 6.47 -10.86
CA LYS A 129 6.90 5.58 -11.34
C LYS A 129 8.29 6.13 -10.99
N PRO A 130 8.61 7.41 -11.27
CA PRO A 130 9.91 7.96 -10.89
C PRO A 130 10.11 8.00 -9.37
N MET A 131 9.06 8.28 -8.57
CA MET A 131 9.13 8.20 -7.11
C MET A 131 9.49 6.79 -6.63
N TRP A 132 8.81 5.76 -7.16
CA TRP A 132 9.10 4.37 -6.84
C TRP A 132 10.53 3.97 -7.25
N GLN A 133 10.96 4.38 -8.45
CA GLN A 133 12.30 4.07 -8.95
C GLN A 133 13.38 4.71 -8.08
N GLU A 134 13.21 5.98 -7.69
CA GLU A 134 14.11 6.65 -6.76
C GLU A 134 14.17 5.88 -5.43
N ALA A 135 13.04 5.49 -4.86
CA ALA A 135 13.00 4.79 -3.59
C ALA A 135 13.63 3.38 -3.63
N ILE A 136 13.29 2.56 -4.64
CA ILE A 136 13.74 1.17 -4.71
C ILE A 136 15.26 1.06 -4.91
N GLU A 137 15.88 1.99 -5.63
CA GLU A 137 17.33 2.05 -5.80
C GLU A 137 18.06 2.42 -4.50
N GLN A 138 17.38 3.15 -3.60
CA GLN A 138 17.99 3.66 -2.37
C GLN A 138 17.81 2.73 -1.17
N ILE A 139 16.69 2.01 -1.04
CA ILE A 139 16.42 1.17 0.14
C ILE A 139 17.53 0.12 0.40
N PRO A 140 18.04 -0.64 -0.59
CA PRO A 140 19.15 -1.56 -0.38
C PRO A 140 20.43 -0.87 0.11
N ARG A 141 20.69 0.37 -0.34
CA ARG A 141 21.81 1.18 0.14
C ARG A 141 21.66 1.52 1.62
N MET A 142 20.45 1.84 2.08
CA MET A 142 20.17 2.11 3.49
C MET A 142 20.48 0.90 4.37
N TRP A 143 20.29 -0.32 3.86
CA TRP A 143 20.63 -1.56 4.58
C TRP A 143 22.13 -1.89 4.54
N ARG A 144 22.81 -1.62 3.43
CA ARG A 144 24.24 -1.91 3.27
C ARG A 144 25.15 -0.90 3.96
N GLU A 145 24.88 0.39 3.78
CA GLU A 145 25.78 1.47 4.20
C GLU A 145 25.63 1.72 5.71
N GLU A 146 26.75 1.88 6.42
CA GLU A 146 26.73 2.25 7.84
C GLU A 146 26.12 3.65 8.02
N TYR A 147 26.74 4.66 7.41
CA TYR A 147 26.19 6.01 7.31
C TYR A 147 25.68 6.30 5.90
N TYR A 148 24.39 6.56 5.80
CA TYR A 148 23.69 6.85 4.56
C TYR A 148 23.38 8.35 4.44
N ALA A 149 23.50 8.88 3.23
CA ALA A 149 23.05 10.23 2.87
C ALA A 149 22.52 10.20 1.43
N TYR A 150 21.50 10.99 1.15
CA TYR A 150 20.92 11.09 -0.19
C TYR A 150 20.20 12.40 -0.40
N GLU A 151 20.42 13.00 -1.57
CA GLU A 151 19.78 14.22 -2.02
C GLU A 151 19.07 13.92 -3.35
N GLY A 152 17.83 13.45 -3.26
CA GLY A 152 17.02 13.08 -4.41
C GLY A 152 16.03 14.16 -4.84
N LYS A 153 15.27 13.86 -5.89
CA LYS A 153 14.17 14.72 -6.35
C LYS A 153 12.96 14.55 -5.43
N TYR A 154 12.68 13.33 -4.99
CA TYR A 154 11.45 12.99 -4.28
C TYR A 154 11.64 12.88 -2.77
N PHE A 155 12.83 12.53 -2.30
CA PHE A 155 13.15 12.55 -0.87
C PHE A 155 14.62 12.88 -0.60
N ARG A 156 14.90 13.31 0.63
CA ARG A 156 16.23 13.73 1.07
C ARG A 156 16.51 13.18 2.46
N VAL A 157 17.73 12.75 2.68
CA VAL A 157 18.20 12.21 3.95
C VAL A 157 19.59 12.77 4.22
N PRO A 158 19.76 13.65 5.21
CA PRO A 158 21.09 14.11 5.57
C PRO A 158 21.84 12.97 6.27
N ARG A 159 23.18 13.00 6.18
CA ARG A 159 24.06 11.91 6.62
C ARG A 159 23.73 11.42 8.02
N ARG A 160 23.32 10.16 8.12
CA ARG A 160 22.93 9.51 9.38
C ARG A 160 23.04 8.00 9.29
N TRP A 161 22.99 7.34 10.44
CA TRP A 161 22.93 5.90 10.52
C TRP A 161 21.46 5.45 10.49
N ILE A 162 21.09 4.67 9.45
CA ILE A 162 19.75 4.06 9.37
C ILE A 162 19.81 2.67 10.00
N THR A 163 18.93 2.41 10.97
CA THR A 163 18.92 1.18 11.77
C THR A 163 17.48 0.70 12.04
N PRO A 164 17.23 -0.61 12.19
CA PRO A 164 18.22 -1.71 12.16
C PRO A 164 18.68 -2.06 10.73
N LYS A 165 19.81 -2.77 10.62
CA LYS A 165 20.15 -3.49 9.37
C LYS A 165 19.37 -4.80 9.32
N PRO A 166 19.05 -5.34 8.14
CA PRO A 166 18.30 -6.58 8.07
C PRO A 166 19.00 -7.75 8.77
N TYR A 167 18.18 -8.64 9.32
CA TYR A 167 18.60 -9.92 9.89
C TYR A 167 19.16 -10.83 8.78
N SER A 168 18.36 -11.02 7.73
CA SER A 168 18.71 -11.73 6.51
C SER A 168 19.89 -11.06 5.81
N LYS A 169 20.87 -11.88 5.40
CA LYS A 169 22.03 -11.41 4.65
C LYS A 169 21.90 -11.79 3.17
N PRO A 170 22.18 -10.87 2.24
CA PRO A 170 22.53 -9.46 2.46
C PRO A 170 21.31 -8.57 2.83
N HIS A 171 20.11 -8.96 2.44
CA HIS A 171 18.83 -8.33 2.79
C HIS A 171 17.65 -9.26 2.39
N PRO A 172 16.40 -8.97 2.81
CA PRO A 172 15.22 -9.74 2.41
C PRO A 172 15.00 -9.73 0.90
N PRO A 173 14.32 -10.73 0.31
CA PRO A 173 14.10 -10.75 -1.13
C PRO A 173 13.24 -9.57 -1.59
N LEU A 174 13.63 -8.97 -2.71
CA LEU A 174 12.98 -7.81 -3.29
C LEU A 174 12.01 -8.25 -4.39
N TRP A 175 10.80 -7.67 -4.39
CA TRP A 175 9.78 -7.94 -5.40
C TRP A 175 9.15 -6.64 -5.91
N VAL A 176 8.52 -6.73 -7.08
CA VAL A 176 7.73 -5.63 -7.67
C VAL A 176 6.42 -6.16 -8.26
N ALA A 177 5.34 -5.42 -8.05
CA ALA A 177 4.07 -5.70 -8.72
C ALA A 177 4.14 -5.37 -10.21
N CYS A 178 3.73 -6.33 -11.03
CA CYS A 178 3.73 -6.29 -12.48
C CYS A 178 2.30 -6.40 -13.01
N SER A 179 1.87 -5.40 -13.77
CA SER A 179 0.54 -5.35 -14.41
C SER A 179 0.58 -5.15 -15.92
N SER A 180 1.78 -5.08 -16.51
CA SER A 180 1.97 -4.85 -17.94
C SER A 180 3.29 -5.44 -18.44
N PRO A 181 3.40 -5.81 -19.73
CA PRO A 181 4.65 -6.36 -20.29
C PRO A 181 5.91 -5.53 -19.96
N PRO A 182 5.90 -4.19 -20.07
CA PRO A 182 7.07 -3.39 -19.72
C PRO A 182 7.49 -3.52 -18.25
N THR A 183 6.55 -3.78 -17.34
CA THR A 183 6.86 -3.93 -15.91
C THR A 183 7.51 -5.28 -15.62
N PHE A 184 7.13 -6.35 -16.33
CA PHE A 184 7.81 -7.65 -16.25
C PHE A 184 9.25 -7.57 -16.75
N THR A 185 9.49 -6.90 -17.88
CA THR A 185 10.85 -6.67 -18.38
C THR A 185 11.68 -5.86 -17.39
N LEU A 186 11.11 -4.76 -16.86
CA LEU A 186 11.78 -3.93 -15.86
C LEU A 186 12.12 -4.71 -14.59
N ALA A 187 11.21 -5.55 -14.08
CA ALA A 187 11.47 -6.39 -12.92
C ALA A 187 12.69 -7.29 -13.14
N GLY A 188 12.78 -7.91 -14.32
CA GLY A 188 13.93 -8.74 -14.67
C GLY A 188 15.22 -7.93 -14.81
N GLU A 189 15.19 -6.79 -15.49
CA GLU A 189 16.36 -5.91 -15.66
C GLU A 189 16.94 -5.41 -14.33
N LEU A 190 16.08 -5.18 -13.33
CA LEU A 190 16.49 -4.74 -11.99
C LEU A 190 16.85 -5.90 -11.03
N GLY A 191 16.67 -7.15 -11.46
CA GLY A 191 16.95 -8.35 -10.65
C GLY A 191 15.92 -8.62 -9.54
N LEU A 192 14.67 -8.19 -9.74
CA LEU A 192 13.59 -8.29 -8.78
C LEU A 192 12.68 -9.49 -9.04
N GLY A 193 12.08 -10.01 -7.97
CA GLY A 193 10.97 -10.96 -8.09
C GLY A 193 9.74 -10.27 -8.69
N ALA A 194 8.99 -10.96 -9.54
CA ALA A 194 7.78 -10.44 -10.15
C ALA A 194 6.52 -10.93 -9.40
N LEU A 195 5.66 -10.01 -8.98
CA LEU A 195 4.34 -10.30 -8.41
C LEU A 195 3.27 -9.91 -9.44
N CYS A 196 2.38 -10.81 -9.83
CA CYS A 196 1.28 -10.45 -10.72
C CYS A 196 -0.01 -11.19 -10.40
N PHE A 197 -1.12 -10.64 -10.87
CA PHE A 197 -2.41 -11.34 -10.88
C PHE A 197 -2.56 -12.08 -12.21
N THR A 198 -3.32 -13.18 -12.23
CA THR A 198 -3.81 -13.79 -13.47
C THR A 198 -4.84 -12.88 -14.11
N THR A 199 -4.39 -11.88 -14.86
CA THR A 199 -5.22 -11.09 -15.76
C THR A 199 -5.02 -11.57 -17.18
N GLY A 200 -6.11 -11.92 -17.87
CA GLY A 200 -6.05 -12.46 -19.23
C GLY A 200 -5.99 -14.00 -19.28
N THR A 201 -5.67 -14.51 -20.46
CA THR A 201 -5.55 -15.94 -20.78
C THR A 201 -4.23 -16.52 -20.29
N ALA A 202 -4.17 -17.85 -20.16
CA ALA A 202 -2.93 -18.54 -19.82
C ALA A 202 -1.78 -18.27 -20.82
N ALA A 203 -2.11 -18.05 -22.10
CA ALA A 203 -1.13 -17.72 -23.13
C ALA A 203 -0.50 -16.33 -22.91
N GLU A 204 -1.32 -15.32 -22.59
CA GLU A 204 -0.86 -13.96 -22.30
C GLU A 204 0.01 -13.92 -21.04
N VAL A 205 -0.38 -14.65 -19.99
CA VAL A 205 0.44 -14.79 -18.77
C VAL A 205 1.77 -15.48 -19.10
N ALA A 206 1.76 -16.50 -19.96
CA ALA A 206 2.99 -17.18 -20.38
C ALA A 206 3.94 -16.24 -21.16
N ASP A 207 3.43 -15.32 -21.97
CA ASP A 207 4.24 -14.27 -22.62
C ASP A 207 4.89 -13.34 -21.59
N HIS A 208 4.15 -12.91 -20.57
CA HIS A 208 4.70 -12.08 -19.49
C HIS A 208 5.81 -12.80 -18.71
N VAL A 209 5.61 -14.08 -18.40
CA VAL A 209 6.62 -14.92 -17.74
C VAL A 209 7.87 -15.06 -18.62
N ARG A 210 7.71 -15.27 -19.93
CA ARG A 210 8.85 -15.34 -20.87
C ARG A 210 9.65 -14.04 -20.87
N ASN A 211 8.98 -12.90 -21.03
CA ASN A 211 9.63 -11.58 -21.04
C ASN A 211 10.42 -11.31 -19.76
N TYR A 212 9.83 -11.64 -18.61
CA TYR A 212 10.50 -11.55 -17.31
C TYR A 212 11.74 -12.46 -17.24
N LYS A 213 11.58 -13.74 -17.58
CA LYS A 213 12.67 -14.73 -17.52
C LYS A 213 13.81 -14.42 -18.48
N ASP A 214 13.52 -13.83 -19.63
CA ASP A 214 14.56 -13.38 -20.57
C ASP A 214 15.29 -12.13 -20.06
N ALA A 215 14.58 -11.18 -19.46
CA ALA A 215 15.17 -9.99 -18.88
C ALA A 215 16.07 -10.33 -17.67
N ILE A 216 15.60 -11.17 -16.76
CA ILE A 216 16.31 -11.46 -15.51
C ILE A 216 17.60 -12.27 -15.72
N ARG A 217 17.63 -13.15 -16.73
CA ARG A 217 18.87 -13.85 -17.15
C ARG A 217 19.96 -12.90 -17.62
N ARG A 218 19.60 -11.70 -18.07
CA ARG A 218 20.54 -10.66 -18.53
C ARG A 218 20.92 -9.68 -17.42
N CYS A 219 20.32 -9.77 -16.23
CA CYS A 219 20.63 -8.88 -15.12
C CYS A 219 22.00 -9.23 -14.52
N THR A 220 22.99 -8.37 -14.75
CA THR A 220 24.33 -8.51 -14.15
C THR A 220 24.58 -7.56 -12.99
N LYS A 221 23.69 -6.59 -12.77
CA LYS A 221 23.79 -5.55 -11.74
C LYS A 221 22.41 -5.34 -11.10
N PRO A 222 21.97 -6.27 -10.23
CA PRO A 222 20.70 -6.09 -9.52
C PRO A 222 20.75 -4.81 -8.67
N ILE A 223 19.57 -4.24 -8.40
CA ILE A 223 19.49 -3.08 -7.49
C ILE A 223 19.72 -3.47 -6.03
N GLY A 224 19.37 -4.71 -5.68
CA GLY A 224 19.83 -5.36 -4.46
C GLY A 224 21.23 -5.96 -4.62
N GLU A 225 21.65 -6.74 -3.64
CA GLU A 225 22.94 -7.44 -3.65
C GLU A 225 22.88 -8.80 -4.38
N TYR A 226 21.68 -9.28 -4.72
CA TYR A 226 21.48 -10.52 -5.47
C TYR A 226 20.21 -10.43 -6.34
N VAL A 227 20.13 -11.32 -7.33
CA VAL A 227 18.98 -11.46 -8.22
C VAL A 227 17.93 -12.36 -7.58
N ASN A 228 16.70 -11.87 -7.46
CA ASN A 228 15.55 -12.68 -7.05
C ASN A 228 14.79 -13.21 -8.28
N ASP A 229 15.14 -14.40 -8.77
CA ASP A 229 14.54 -15.02 -9.98
C ASP A 229 13.23 -15.79 -9.72
N HIS A 230 12.34 -15.19 -8.93
CA HIS A 230 11.03 -15.76 -8.63
C HIS A 230 9.89 -14.95 -9.24
N ILE A 231 8.88 -15.66 -9.73
CA ILE A 231 7.63 -15.08 -10.20
C ILE A 231 6.48 -15.70 -9.41
N ALA A 232 5.67 -14.86 -8.78
CA ALA A 232 4.47 -15.24 -8.06
C ALA A 232 3.25 -14.75 -8.84
N VAL A 233 2.34 -15.69 -9.13
CA VAL A 233 1.14 -15.46 -9.92
C VAL A 233 -0.07 -15.72 -9.04
N THR A 234 -0.79 -14.66 -8.67
CA THR A 234 -1.99 -14.73 -7.83
C THR A 234 -3.20 -15.06 -8.70
N THR A 235 -3.94 -16.10 -8.33
CA THR A 235 -5.19 -16.48 -8.97
C THR A 235 -6.27 -16.75 -7.93
N ASN A 236 -7.51 -16.51 -8.30
CA ASN A 236 -8.66 -16.86 -7.46
C ASN A 236 -8.89 -18.37 -7.52
N MET A 237 -9.18 -18.98 -6.38
CA MET A 237 -9.35 -20.44 -6.28
C MET A 237 -10.56 -20.77 -5.42
N LEU A 238 -11.37 -21.73 -5.90
CA LEU A 238 -12.36 -22.43 -5.10
C LEU A 238 -12.08 -23.94 -5.24
N CYS A 239 -11.82 -24.60 -4.11
CA CYS A 239 -11.54 -26.03 -4.08
C CYS A 239 -12.61 -26.71 -3.23
N LEU A 240 -13.34 -27.65 -3.83
CA LEU A 240 -14.29 -28.55 -3.18
C LEU A 240 -13.97 -29.99 -3.57
N GLN A 241 -14.55 -30.95 -2.86
CA GLN A 241 -14.39 -32.38 -3.20
C GLN A 241 -14.99 -32.70 -4.58
N ASP A 242 -16.13 -32.10 -4.92
CA ASP A 242 -16.75 -32.20 -6.23
C ASP A 242 -16.28 -31.03 -7.13
N GLY A 243 -15.54 -31.38 -8.19
CA GLY A 243 -15.02 -30.40 -9.14
C GLY A 243 -16.10 -29.77 -10.04
N ASP A 244 -17.20 -30.47 -10.31
CA ASP A 244 -18.31 -29.93 -11.09
C ASP A 244 -19.11 -28.93 -10.25
N GLU A 245 -19.35 -29.26 -8.97
CA GLU A 245 -19.92 -28.31 -8.01
C GLU A 245 -19.04 -27.08 -7.84
N ALA A 246 -17.72 -27.26 -7.67
CA ALA A 246 -16.77 -26.14 -7.56
C ALA A 246 -16.84 -25.21 -8.77
N ARG A 247 -16.80 -25.76 -10.00
CA ARG A 247 -16.89 -24.95 -11.22
C ARG A 247 -18.24 -24.27 -11.35
N TRP A 248 -19.33 -24.97 -11.02
CA TRP A 248 -20.67 -24.40 -11.06
C TRP A 248 -20.81 -23.24 -10.08
N LEU A 249 -20.44 -23.42 -8.81
CA LEU A 249 -20.46 -22.35 -7.81
C LEU A 249 -19.55 -21.19 -8.22
N TYR A 250 -18.32 -21.47 -8.62
CA TYR A 250 -17.36 -20.44 -9.03
C TYR A 250 -17.87 -19.60 -10.20
N SER A 251 -18.52 -20.23 -11.19
CA SER A 251 -19.13 -19.53 -12.33
C SER A 251 -20.27 -18.58 -11.93
N ARG A 252 -20.90 -18.82 -10.77
CA ARG A 252 -22.04 -18.03 -10.26
C ARG A 252 -21.64 -17.07 -9.14
N ALA A 253 -20.51 -17.30 -8.47
CA ALA A 253 -20.06 -16.58 -7.29
C ALA A 253 -19.68 -15.11 -7.56
N ARG A 254 -19.80 -14.64 -8.81
CA ARG A 254 -19.41 -13.28 -9.24
C ARG A 254 -18.06 -12.89 -8.65
N THR A 255 -17.07 -13.76 -8.78
CA THR A 255 -15.75 -13.58 -8.14
C THR A 255 -15.00 -12.34 -8.63
N GLY A 256 -15.45 -11.68 -9.70
CA GLY A 256 -14.96 -10.36 -10.13
C GLY A 256 -15.72 -9.17 -9.53
N GLN A 257 -16.77 -9.37 -8.74
CA GLN A 257 -17.61 -8.28 -8.21
C GLN A 257 -16.81 -7.34 -7.31
N PHE A 258 -15.81 -7.85 -6.58
CA PHE A 258 -14.95 -6.97 -5.78
C PHE A 258 -14.16 -6.00 -6.67
N LEU A 259 -13.76 -6.40 -7.89
CA LEU A 259 -13.10 -5.52 -8.86
C LEU A 259 -14.01 -4.39 -9.36
N GLU A 260 -15.34 -4.52 -9.26
CA GLU A 260 -16.28 -3.44 -9.58
C GLU A 260 -16.11 -2.24 -8.62
N TYR A 261 -15.60 -2.47 -7.41
CA TYR A 261 -15.27 -1.37 -6.48
C TYR A 261 -13.94 -0.67 -6.83
N LEU A 262 -12.99 -1.38 -7.44
CA LEU A 262 -11.69 -0.82 -7.83
C LEU A 262 -11.74 -0.07 -9.17
N LEU A 263 -12.38 -0.65 -10.19
CA LEU A 263 -12.30 -0.17 -11.57
C LEU A 263 -12.80 1.28 -11.78
N PRO A 264 -13.89 1.74 -11.13
CA PRO A 264 -14.34 3.12 -11.26
C PRO A 264 -13.30 4.10 -10.73
N VAL A 265 -12.71 3.82 -9.57
CA VAL A 265 -11.70 4.67 -8.94
C VAL A 265 -10.37 4.62 -9.71
N ALA A 266 -10.00 3.47 -10.25
CA ALA A 266 -8.84 3.35 -11.11
C ALA A 266 -8.98 4.15 -12.41
N ARG A 267 -10.20 4.28 -12.95
CA ARG A 267 -10.47 4.94 -14.24
C ARG A 267 -10.88 6.42 -14.15
N PHE A 268 -11.58 6.83 -13.09
CA PHE A 268 -12.33 8.09 -13.10
C PHE A 268 -12.03 9.06 -11.95
N GLY A 269 -11.20 8.70 -10.97
CA GLY A 269 -11.04 9.53 -9.77
C GLY A 269 -11.83 9.00 -8.58
N PRO A 270 -11.53 9.44 -7.35
CA PRO A 270 -12.51 9.38 -6.27
C PRO A 270 -13.76 10.20 -6.67
N PRO A 271 -14.96 9.84 -6.18
CA PRO A 271 -16.14 10.68 -6.34
C PRO A 271 -15.86 12.09 -5.77
N ALA A 272 -16.35 13.13 -6.45
CA ALA A 272 -16.19 14.50 -5.97
C ALA A 272 -16.76 14.60 -4.54
N ALA A 273 -15.99 15.21 -3.64
CA ALA A 273 -16.46 15.44 -2.27
C ALA A 273 -17.84 16.10 -2.32
N ALA A 274 -18.83 15.49 -1.68
CA ALA A 274 -20.13 16.12 -1.52
C ALA A 274 -19.89 17.49 -0.89
N ALA A 275 -20.39 18.55 -1.54
CA ALA A 275 -20.32 19.89 -0.99
C ALA A 275 -20.87 19.86 0.45
N PRO A 276 -20.24 20.56 1.41
CA PRO A 276 -20.73 20.56 2.77
C PRO A 276 -22.21 20.96 2.76
N GLU A 277 -23.07 20.08 3.27
CA GLU A 277 -24.49 20.37 3.47
C GLU A 277 -24.61 21.46 4.54
N GLY A 278 -24.48 22.71 4.10
CA GLY A 278 -24.44 23.89 4.93
C GLY A 278 -25.14 25.07 4.27
N GLY A 279 -26.26 24.82 3.61
CA GLY A 279 -27.21 25.83 3.19
C GLY A 279 -28.47 25.70 4.04
N ALA A 280 -28.59 26.53 5.07
CA ALA A 280 -29.83 26.63 5.84
C ALA A 280 -31.00 26.88 4.88
N ARG A 281 -31.92 25.91 4.78
CA ARG A 281 -33.22 26.12 4.12
C ARG A 281 -33.95 27.19 4.93
N ALA A 282 -34.16 28.36 4.33
CA ALA A 282 -35.02 29.38 4.89
C ALA A 282 -36.44 28.80 5.04
N ASP A 283 -36.94 28.78 6.27
CA ASP A 283 -38.31 28.42 6.61
C ASP A 283 -39.25 29.54 6.12
N PRO A 284 -40.21 29.26 5.20
CA PRO A 284 -41.06 30.29 4.62
C PRO A 284 -42.23 30.73 5.53
N ARG A 285 -42.14 30.55 6.86
CA ARG A 285 -43.24 30.85 7.80
C ARG A 285 -42.87 31.73 9.00
N ALA A 286 -41.84 32.55 8.88
CA ALA A 286 -41.52 33.56 9.90
C ALA A 286 -41.54 34.98 9.32
N ASP A 287 -42.70 35.44 8.85
CA ASP A 287 -42.97 36.88 8.74
C ASP A 287 -44.33 37.21 9.36
N ALA A 288 -44.30 37.51 10.65
CA ALA A 288 -45.39 38.15 11.35
C ALA A 288 -44.80 39.05 12.45
N GLY A 289 -44.50 40.29 12.08
CA GLY A 289 -44.81 41.41 12.96
C GLY A 289 -43.65 42.26 13.50
N ARG A 290 -43.69 43.52 13.04
CA ARG A 290 -43.47 44.79 13.75
C ARG A 290 -42.11 45.52 13.63
N PRO A 291 -42.16 46.88 13.70
CA PRO A 291 -41.32 47.75 12.89
C PRO A 291 -40.11 48.32 13.64
N GLY A 292 -39.05 48.60 12.88
CA GLY A 292 -37.78 49.13 13.37
C GLY A 292 -37.86 50.57 13.89
N GLY A 293 -37.38 50.77 15.11
CA GLY A 293 -36.98 52.05 15.66
C GLY A 293 -35.52 52.36 15.31
N ALA A 294 -35.29 53.58 14.87
CA ALA A 294 -34.01 54.10 14.40
C ALA A 294 -32.94 54.22 15.50
N ALA A 295 -31.68 54.00 15.10
CA ALA A 295 -30.48 54.22 15.89
C ALA A 295 -30.18 55.70 16.18
N PRO A 296 -29.29 56.00 17.14
CA PRO A 296 -28.47 57.18 17.07
C PRO A 296 -26.96 56.87 16.95
N ALA A 297 -26.26 57.88 16.43
CA ALA A 297 -24.94 57.80 15.86
C ALA A 297 -23.82 58.36 16.77
N ARG A 298 -22.58 58.17 16.28
CA ARG A 298 -21.33 58.94 16.50
C ARG A 298 -20.49 58.62 17.75
N ARG A 299 -19.24 58.17 17.53
CA ARG A 299 -17.98 58.96 17.62
C ARG A 299 -16.75 58.04 17.67
N GLN A 300 -15.79 58.22 16.75
CA GLN A 300 -14.34 58.03 17.00
C GLN A 300 -13.79 59.34 17.63
N PRO A 301 -12.49 59.52 18.00
CA PRO A 301 -11.30 58.63 17.97
C PRO A 301 -10.45 58.64 19.27
N GLY A 302 -9.37 57.86 19.36
CA GLY A 302 -8.42 58.00 20.48
C GLY A 302 -7.15 57.14 20.38
N ARG A 303 -6.01 57.79 20.23
CA ARG A 303 -4.65 57.26 20.04
C ARG A 303 -3.95 56.83 21.35
N ARG A 304 -2.94 55.95 21.21
CA ARG A 304 -1.69 55.79 22.00
C ARG A 304 -1.86 55.21 23.43
N SER A 305 -0.96 54.47 24.04
CA SER A 305 0.42 54.00 23.78
C SER A 305 0.84 53.00 24.87
N ARG A 306 1.79 52.12 24.56
CA ARG A 306 2.87 51.54 25.40
C ARG A 306 2.60 51.21 26.88
N GLY A 307 2.92 49.98 27.26
CA GLY A 307 3.21 49.62 28.65
C GLY A 307 3.71 48.18 28.80
N ASP A 308 5.01 48.03 29.01
CA ASP A 308 5.72 46.87 29.57
C ASP A 308 4.94 46.04 30.59
N ARG A 309 5.18 44.72 30.63
CA ARG A 309 5.78 44.07 31.80
C ARG A 309 6.16 42.60 31.56
N ARG A 310 7.29 42.28 32.17
CA ARG A 310 7.97 40.98 32.32
C ARG A 310 7.29 40.10 33.39
N GLY A 311 7.69 38.82 33.41
CA GLY A 311 7.54 37.86 34.52
C GLY A 311 7.06 36.51 33.97
N ASP A 312 7.90 35.52 33.64
CA ASP A 312 8.86 34.75 34.45
C ASP A 312 8.20 33.73 35.40
N GLN A 313 8.86 32.56 35.51
CA GLN A 313 8.61 31.35 36.32
C GLN A 313 7.67 30.32 35.64
N GLY A 314 8.11 29.10 35.31
CA GLY A 314 8.83 28.08 36.11
C GLY A 314 7.76 27.10 36.62
N VAL A 315 7.73 25.80 36.35
CA VAL A 315 8.75 24.72 36.30
C VAL A 315 8.34 23.69 35.26
#